data_AF-A0A848FYY7-F1
#
_entry.id   AF-A0A848FYY7-F1
#
_cell.length_a   1.000
_cell.length_b   1.000
_cell.length_c   1.000
_cell.angle_alpha   90.00
_cell.angle_beta   90.00
_cell.angle_gamma   90.00
#
_symmetry.space_group_name_H-M   'P 1'
#
loop_
_entity.id
_entity.type
_entity.pdbx_description
1 polymer ?
#
loop_
_entity_poly.entity_id
_entity_poly.type
_entity_poly.pdbx_seq_one_letter_code
_entity_poly.pdbx_strand_id
1 'polypeptide(L)'
;MELTMSMFATQADYWKARAEKAEAERDALFSKLSQTTFASRDVLAERRRQVEAEGWTPEHDDEHVNDEIAALACFYAMPPGAREWSGPDGYGDTLGEAIRPDGWQATTGDRRRELVKAGALILAEIERIDRAAARKINDQPPKDQEE
;
A
#
# COMPACT_ATOMS: atom_id res chain seq x y z
N MET A 1 43.31 -48.24 5.48
CA MET A 1 43.43 -47.04 4.63
C MET A 1 42.08 -46.61 4.04
N GLU A 2 40.94 -46.95 4.68
CA GLU A 2 39.59 -46.67 4.15
C GLU A 2 38.81 -45.63 4.98
N LEU A 3 39.24 -45.37 6.22
CA LEU A 3 38.53 -44.47 7.13
C LEU A 3 38.67 -42.97 6.79
N THR A 4 39.66 -42.58 5.96
CA THR A 4 39.84 -41.18 5.57
C THR A 4 38.99 -40.79 4.36
N MET A 5 38.78 -41.68 3.37
CA MET A 5 37.97 -41.36 2.18
C MET A 5 36.47 -41.21 2.50
N SER A 6 35.95 -41.91 3.52
CA SER A 6 34.55 -41.86 3.95
C SER A 6 34.17 -40.51 4.63
N MET A 7 35.11 -39.90 5.36
CA MET A 7 34.89 -38.61 6.02
C MET A 7 34.91 -37.42 5.04
N PHE A 8 35.68 -37.50 3.94
CA PHE A 8 35.69 -36.45 2.91
C PHE A 8 34.45 -36.48 2.01
N ALA A 9 33.89 -37.65 1.72
CA ALA A 9 32.65 -37.78 0.94
C ALA A 9 31.46 -37.13 1.69
N THR A 10 31.34 -37.40 3.00
CA THR A 10 30.28 -36.83 3.84
C THR A 10 30.39 -35.31 4.03
N GLN A 11 31.61 -34.77 4.10
CA GLN A 11 31.84 -33.33 4.17
C GLN A 11 31.48 -32.63 2.84
N ALA A 12 31.85 -33.21 1.70
CA ALA A 12 31.51 -32.67 0.38
C ALA A 12 30.00 -32.71 0.11
N ASP A 13 29.34 -33.82 0.47
CA ASP A 13 27.89 -33.97 0.35
C ASP A 13 27.14 -32.98 1.27
N TYR A 14 27.65 -32.74 2.48
CA TYR A 14 27.12 -31.73 3.40
C TYR A 14 27.19 -30.31 2.79
N TRP A 15 28.34 -29.92 2.26
CA TRP A 15 28.50 -28.60 1.65
C TRP A 15 27.65 -28.42 0.40
N LYS A 16 27.52 -29.50 -0.40
CA LYS A 16 26.65 -29.52 -1.58
C LYS A 16 25.17 -29.36 -1.21
N ALA A 17 24.67 -30.16 -0.27
CA ALA A 17 23.29 -30.05 0.20
C ALA A 17 22.97 -28.68 0.83
N ARG A 18 23.93 -28.10 1.55
CA ARG A 18 23.80 -26.75 2.12
C ARG A 18 23.75 -25.67 1.03
N ALA A 19 24.56 -25.80 -0.02
CA ALA A 19 24.55 -24.88 -1.15
C ALA A 19 23.25 -24.96 -1.94
N GLU A 20 22.77 -26.18 -2.24
CA GLU A 20 21.49 -26.42 -2.92
C GLU A 20 20.31 -25.83 -2.11
N LYS A 21 20.31 -25.99 -0.79
CA LYS A 21 19.28 -25.38 0.08
C LYS A 21 19.33 -23.84 0.04
N ALA A 22 20.51 -23.24 0.12
CA ALA A 22 20.67 -21.78 0.07
C ALA A 22 20.25 -21.21 -1.29
N GLU A 23 20.53 -21.92 -2.38
CA GLU A 23 20.08 -21.57 -3.72
C GLU A 23 18.55 -21.65 -3.85
N ALA A 24 17.92 -22.70 -3.32
CA ALA A 24 16.46 -22.81 -3.30
C ALA A 24 15.80 -21.71 -2.45
N GLU A 25 16.38 -21.35 -1.30
CA GLU A 25 15.91 -20.23 -0.47
C GLU A 25 16.05 -18.89 -1.19
N ARG A 26 17.18 -18.65 -1.88
CA ARG A 26 17.39 -17.47 -2.71
C ARG A 26 16.37 -17.38 -3.83
N ASP A 27 16.12 -18.46 -4.55
CA ASP A 27 15.21 -18.49 -5.69
C ASP A 27 13.75 -18.35 -5.22
N ALA A 28 13.40 -18.93 -4.08
CA ALA A 28 12.10 -18.70 -3.44
C ALA A 28 11.92 -17.24 -3.00
N LEU A 29 12.97 -16.63 -2.42
CA LEU A 29 12.97 -15.22 -2.05
C LEU A 29 12.87 -14.33 -3.30
N PHE A 30 13.62 -14.64 -4.36
CA PHE A 30 13.63 -13.89 -5.61
C PHE A 30 12.30 -14.00 -6.33
N SER A 31 11.67 -15.18 -6.35
CA SER A 31 10.32 -15.39 -6.87
C SER A 31 9.29 -14.58 -6.07
N LYS A 32 9.40 -14.58 -4.73
CA LYS A 32 8.53 -13.78 -3.85
C LYS A 32 8.71 -12.28 -4.09
N LEU A 33 9.93 -11.82 -4.33
CA LEU A 33 10.25 -10.43 -4.63
C LEU A 33 9.87 -10.03 -6.07
N SER A 34 9.97 -10.94 -7.03
CA SER A 34 9.65 -10.71 -8.45
C SER A 34 8.15 -10.65 -8.73
N GLN A 35 7.29 -10.97 -7.75
CA GLN A 35 5.84 -10.81 -7.86
C GLN A 35 5.38 -9.35 -7.87
N THR A 36 6.25 -8.38 -7.55
CA THR A 36 5.92 -6.95 -7.67
C THR A 36 6.05 -6.46 -9.10
N THR A 37 4.91 -6.16 -9.72
CA THR A 37 4.83 -5.51 -11.04
C THR A 37 5.34 -4.07 -10.98
N PHE A 38 5.75 -3.50 -12.11
CA PHE A 38 6.10 -2.07 -12.19
C PHE A 38 4.99 -1.17 -11.65
N ALA A 39 3.72 -1.47 -11.97
CA ALA A 39 2.58 -0.71 -11.47
C ALA A 39 2.47 -0.73 -9.93
N SER A 40 2.68 -1.89 -9.30
CA SER A 40 2.69 -1.97 -7.83
C SER A 40 3.83 -1.16 -7.21
N ARG A 41 5.01 -1.13 -7.85
CA ARG A 41 6.14 -0.32 -7.40
C ARG A 41 5.88 1.18 -7.54
N ASP A 42 5.26 1.59 -8.64
CA ASP A 42 4.91 3.00 -8.89
C ASP A 42 3.92 3.52 -7.82
N VAL A 43 2.94 2.71 -7.44
CA VAL A 43 1.98 3.06 -6.36
C VAL A 43 2.68 3.23 -5.02
N LEU A 44 3.57 2.30 -4.65
CA LEU A 44 4.35 2.40 -3.40
C LEU A 44 5.31 3.60 -3.42
N ALA A 45 5.91 3.90 -4.57
CA ALA A 45 6.77 5.07 -4.75
C ALA A 45 5.99 6.38 -4.63
N GLU A 46 4.78 6.47 -5.20
CA GLU A 46 3.93 7.66 -5.05
C GLU A 46 3.44 7.82 -3.61
N ARG A 47 3.09 6.74 -2.90
CA ARG A 47 2.73 6.82 -1.48
C ARG A 47 3.90 7.41 -0.66
N ARG A 48 5.12 6.94 -0.91
CA ARG A 48 6.34 7.51 -0.31
C ARG A 48 6.49 9.00 -0.65
N ARG A 49 6.31 9.37 -1.92
CA ARG A 49 6.39 10.77 -2.37
C ARG A 49 5.36 11.66 -1.66
N GLN A 50 4.13 11.20 -1.47
CA GLN A 50 3.10 11.94 -0.73
C GLN A 50 3.54 12.24 0.71
N VAL A 51 4.11 11.25 1.40
CA VAL A 51 4.68 11.45 2.75
C VAL A 51 5.85 12.45 2.71
N GLU A 52 6.83 12.22 1.83
CA GLU A 52 8.11 12.95 1.84
C GLU A 52 8.00 14.37 1.27
N ALA A 53 7.15 14.59 0.26
CA ALA A 53 7.05 15.86 -0.46
C ALA A 53 5.85 16.71 -0.04
N GLU A 54 4.71 16.09 0.29
CA GLU A 54 3.48 16.80 0.68
C GLU A 54 3.27 16.83 2.20
N GLY A 55 4.03 16.03 2.96
CA GLY A 55 3.86 15.91 4.41
C GLY A 55 2.62 15.10 4.81
N TRP A 56 2.03 14.31 3.91
CA TRP A 56 0.88 13.46 4.19
C TRP A 56 1.30 12.19 4.94
N THR A 57 1.77 12.37 6.17
CA THR A 57 2.19 11.29 7.07
C THR A 57 1.00 10.47 7.56
N PRO A 58 1.22 9.27 8.12
CA PRO A 58 0.17 8.51 8.80
C PRO A 58 -0.63 9.34 9.83
N GLU A 59 0.04 10.23 10.56
CA GLU A 59 -0.59 11.11 11.55
C GLU A 59 -1.47 12.17 10.89
N HIS A 60 -1.01 12.78 9.80
CA HIS A 60 -1.83 13.66 8.96
C HIS A 60 -3.06 12.93 8.43
N ASP A 61 -2.87 11.71 7.91
CA ASP A 61 -3.98 10.91 7.38
C ASP A 61 -5.03 10.63 8.47
N ASP A 62 -4.60 10.43 9.71
CA ASP A 62 -5.49 10.19 10.86
C ASP A 62 -6.34 11.41 11.26
N GLU A 63 -5.99 12.62 10.82
CA GLU A 63 -6.78 13.84 11.02
C GLU A 63 -8.00 13.90 10.09
N HIS A 64 -8.01 13.10 9.00
CA HIS A 64 -9.10 13.06 8.04
C HIS A 64 -10.25 12.14 8.46
N VAL A 65 -11.45 12.59 8.13
CA VAL A 65 -12.72 11.93 8.44
C VAL A 65 -13.60 11.87 7.19
N ASN A 66 -14.78 11.24 7.29
CA ASN A 66 -15.78 11.22 6.21
C ASN A 66 -15.26 10.75 4.83
N ASP A 67 -14.32 9.80 4.82
CA ASP A 67 -13.74 9.21 3.62
C ASP A 67 -13.07 10.23 2.66
N GLU A 68 -12.60 11.38 3.15
CA GLU A 68 -11.98 12.44 2.33
C GLU A 68 -10.80 11.94 1.47
N ILE A 69 -9.93 11.10 2.04
CA ILE A 69 -8.79 10.50 1.31
C ILE A 69 -9.29 9.58 0.18
N ALA A 70 -10.30 8.75 0.45
CA ALA A 70 -10.93 7.90 -0.57
C ALA A 70 -11.67 8.72 -1.63
N ALA A 71 -12.26 9.85 -1.26
CA ALA A 71 -12.94 10.74 -2.19
C ALA A 71 -11.95 11.35 -3.20
N LEU A 72 -10.78 11.83 -2.75
CA LEU A 72 -9.71 12.25 -3.66
C LEU A 72 -9.17 11.08 -4.49
N ALA A 73 -9.07 9.87 -3.91
CA ALA A 73 -8.69 8.69 -4.67
C ALA A 73 -9.69 8.39 -5.81
N CYS A 74 -10.99 8.51 -5.53
CA CYS A 74 -12.07 8.37 -6.51
C CYS A 74 -11.94 9.41 -7.63
N PHE A 75 -11.69 10.68 -7.30
CA PHE A 75 -11.43 11.74 -8.28
C PHE A 75 -10.31 11.38 -9.27
N TYR A 76 -9.21 10.80 -8.76
CA TYR A 76 -8.12 10.35 -9.62
C TYR A 76 -8.46 9.06 -10.38
N ALA A 77 -9.19 8.12 -9.77
CA ALA A 77 -9.58 6.86 -10.38
C ALA A 77 -10.63 7.01 -11.48
N MET A 78 -11.53 7.99 -11.39
CA MET A 78 -12.59 8.18 -12.37
C MET A 78 -12.05 8.62 -13.75
N PRO A 79 -12.72 8.23 -14.86
CA PRO A 79 -12.38 8.73 -16.19
C PRO A 79 -12.42 10.26 -16.24
N PRO A 80 -11.49 10.93 -16.95
CA PRO A 80 -11.49 12.40 -17.02
C PRO A 80 -12.82 12.98 -17.53
N GLY A 81 -13.45 12.34 -18.53
CA GLY A 81 -14.75 12.80 -19.04
C GLY A 81 -15.91 12.65 -18.04
N ALA A 82 -15.78 11.78 -17.04
CA ALA A 82 -16.79 11.64 -15.99
C ALA A 82 -16.72 12.77 -14.96
N ARG A 83 -15.57 13.43 -14.81
CA ARG A 83 -15.40 14.58 -13.92
C ARG A 83 -16.31 15.74 -14.32
N GLU A 84 -16.59 15.87 -15.61
CA GLU A 84 -17.42 16.94 -16.20
C GLU A 84 -18.92 16.59 -16.26
N TRP A 85 -19.32 15.40 -15.81
CA TRP A 85 -20.74 15.08 -15.69
C TRP A 85 -21.40 15.97 -14.65
N SER A 86 -22.69 16.26 -14.82
CA SER A 86 -23.42 17.10 -13.86
C SER A 86 -23.31 16.56 -12.43
N GLY A 87 -22.94 17.44 -11.51
CA GLY A 87 -22.86 17.14 -10.09
C GLY A 87 -24.25 17.01 -9.45
N PRO A 88 -24.35 16.34 -8.30
CA PRO A 88 -25.57 16.36 -7.48
C PRO A 88 -25.81 17.76 -6.89
N ASP A 89 -27.09 18.14 -6.78
CA ASP A 89 -27.52 19.44 -6.25
C ASP A 89 -26.86 19.76 -4.90
N GLY A 90 -26.22 20.93 -4.82
CA GLY A 90 -25.60 21.45 -3.60
C GLY A 90 -24.17 20.99 -3.32
N TYR A 91 -23.55 20.19 -4.21
CA TYR A 91 -22.18 19.71 -4.06
C TYR A 91 -21.24 20.17 -5.20
N GLY A 92 -21.69 21.07 -6.07
CA GLY A 92 -20.90 21.58 -7.20
C GLY A 92 -21.60 21.36 -8.54
N ASP A 93 -21.10 22.02 -9.58
CA ASP A 93 -21.69 21.95 -10.92
C ASP A 93 -21.34 20.63 -11.61
N THR A 94 -20.20 20.04 -11.25
CA THR A 94 -19.69 18.80 -11.84
C THR A 94 -19.47 17.68 -10.82
N LEU A 95 -19.46 16.43 -11.27
CA LEU A 95 -19.15 15.27 -10.44
C LEU A 95 -17.72 15.34 -9.88
N GLY A 96 -16.79 15.91 -10.65
CA GLY A 96 -15.42 16.13 -10.23
C GLY A 96 -15.28 17.17 -9.11
N GLU A 97 -16.15 18.18 -9.09
CA GLU A 97 -16.27 19.12 -7.97
C GLU A 97 -16.90 18.42 -6.76
N ALA A 98 -18.00 17.70 -6.97
CA ALA A 98 -18.76 17.07 -5.88
C ALA A 98 -18.01 15.99 -5.11
N ILE A 99 -17.11 15.27 -5.76
CA ILE A 99 -16.34 14.20 -5.11
C ILE A 99 -15.04 14.69 -4.47
N ARG A 100 -14.58 15.91 -4.79
CA ARG A 100 -13.28 16.39 -4.32
C ARG A 100 -13.47 17.07 -2.97
N PRO A 101 -12.74 16.68 -1.91
CA PRO A 101 -12.84 17.35 -0.62
C PRO A 101 -12.58 18.86 -0.71
N ASP A 102 -13.30 19.63 0.10
CA ASP A 102 -13.20 21.09 0.09
C ASP A 102 -11.79 21.56 0.43
N GLY A 103 -11.28 22.50 -0.37
CA GLY A 103 -9.93 23.05 -0.19
C GLY A 103 -8.79 22.15 -0.68
N TRP A 104 -9.07 20.93 -1.14
CA TRP A 104 -8.03 20.05 -1.68
C TRP A 104 -7.77 20.33 -3.16
N GLN A 105 -6.49 20.36 -3.52
CA GLN A 105 -6.07 20.54 -4.91
C GLN A 105 -5.71 19.21 -5.55
N ALA A 106 -6.21 18.97 -6.76
CA ALA A 106 -5.85 17.81 -7.55
C ALA A 106 -5.03 18.25 -8.78
N THR A 107 -3.88 17.62 -8.99
CA THR A 107 -3.06 17.85 -10.20
C THR A 107 -3.34 16.75 -11.21
N THR A 108 -4.05 17.11 -12.27
CA THR A 108 -4.48 16.24 -13.37
C THR A 108 -3.61 16.42 -14.62
N GLY A 109 -3.65 15.44 -15.54
CA GLY A 109 -3.02 15.57 -16.86
C GLY A 109 -2.52 14.24 -17.42
N ASP A 110 -1.61 13.59 -16.71
CA ASP A 110 -1.14 12.25 -17.09
C ASP A 110 -2.03 11.17 -16.49
N ARG A 111 -2.74 10.44 -17.36
CA ARG A 111 -3.75 9.48 -16.91
C ARG A 111 -3.15 8.31 -16.11
N ARG A 112 -1.97 7.81 -16.48
CA ARG A 112 -1.32 6.72 -15.74
C ARG A 112 -0.90 7.21 -14.36
N ARG A 113 -0.35 8.42 -14.27
CA ARG A 113 0.07 9.03 -13.00
C ARG A 113 -1.11 9.31 -12.08
N GLU A 114 -2.26 9.74 -12.62
CA GLU A 114 -3.49 9.88 -11.84
C GLU A 114 -3.90 8.54 -11.21
N LEU A 115 -3.91 7.44 -11.98
CA LEU A 115 -4.22 6.11 -11.44
C LEU A 115 -3.23 5.64 -10.37
N VAL A 116 -1.95 5.97 -10.53
CA VAL A 116 -0.92 5.69 -9.50
C VAL A 116 -1.19 6.48 -8.22
N LYS A 117 -1.54 7.77 -8.32
CA LYS A 117 -1.96 8.58 -7.17
C LYS A 117 -3.22 8.03 -6.49
N ALA A 118 -4.20 7.59 -7.28
CA ALA A 118 -5.41 6.96 -6.75
C ALA A 118 -5.06 5.71 -5.92
N GLY A 119 -4.21 4.82 -6.44
CA GLY A 119 -3.73 3.65 -5.71
C GLY A 119 -2.99 4.02 -4.41
N ALA A 120 -2.15 5.05 -4.45
CA ALA A 120 -1.42 5.51 -3.27
C ALA A 120 -2.35 6.07 -2.18
N LEU A 121 -3.37 6.83 -2.56
CA LEU A 121 -4.39 7.34 -1.64
C LEU A 121 -5.26 6.22 -1.05
N ILE A 122 -5.59 5.19 -1.85
CA ILE A 122 -6.30 4.00 -1.33
C ILE A 122 -5.45 3.28 -0.27
N LEU A 123 -4.13 3.15 -0.48
CA LEU A 123 -3.25 2.58 0.54
C LEU A 123 -3.28 3.43 1.82
N ALA A 124 -3.16 4.75 1.70
CA ALA A 124 -3.21 5.66 2.85
C ALA A 124 -4.52 5.51 3.65
N GLU A 125 -5.67 5.44 2.97
CA GLU A 125 -6.97 5.29 3.62
C GLU A 125 -7.15 3.93 4.30
N ILE A 126 -6.71 2.84 3.65
CA ILE A 126 -6.74 1.51 4.28
C ILE A 126 -5.88 1.51 5.56
N GLU A 127 -4.67 2.04 5.49
CA GLU A 127 -3.78 2.13 6.65
C GLU A 127 -4.37 2.98 7.78
N ARG A 128 -5.07 4.08 7.44
CA ARG A 128 -5.80 4.93 8.41
C ARG A 128 -6.91 4.15 9.11
N ILE A 129 -7.73 3.41 8.34
CA ILE A 129 -8.80 2.56 8.87
C ILE A 129 -8.23 1.47 9.79
N ASP A 130 -7.16 0.80 9.38
CA ASP A 130 -6.49 -0.24 10.16
C ASP A 130 -5.95 0.30 11.48
N ARG A 131 -5.30 1.48 11.47
CA ARG A 131 -4.85 2.17 12.69
C ARG A 131 -6.01 2.56 13.61
N ALA A 132 -7.10 3.09 13.05
CA ALA A 132 -8.29 3.44 13.82
C ALA A 132 -8.92 2.21 14.48
N ALA A 133 -8.98 1.07 13.78
CA ALA A 133 -9.45 -0.18 14.34
C ALA A 133 -8.55 -0.68 15.49
N ALA A 134 -7.23 -0.63 15.31
CA ALA A 134 -6.27 -1.03 16.35
C ALA A 134 -6.38 -0.18 17.62
N ARG A 135 -6.61 1.14 17.50
CA ARG A 135 -6.84 2.03 18.65
C ARG A 135 -8.09 1.65 19.44
N LYS A 136 -9.22 1.39 18.76
CA LYS A 136 -10.47 0.96 19.40
C LYS A 136 -10.31 -0.35 20.18
N ILE A 137 -9.52 -1.29 19.68
CA ILE A 137 -9.22 -2.55 20.38
C ILE A 137 -8.46 -2.28 21.69
N ASN A 138 -7.50 -1.35 21.67
CA ASN A 138 -6.69 -1.01 22.84
C ASN A 138 -7.47 -0.20 23.89
N ASP A 139 -8.48 0.58 23.47
CA ASP A 139 -9.29 1.41 24.36
C ASP A 139 -10.46 0.64 25.02
N GLN A 140 -10.72 -0.61 24.60
CA GLN A 140 -11.78 -1.44 25.18
C GLN A 140 -11.39 -1.92 26.58
N PRO A 141 -12.21 -1.73 27.63
CA PRO A 141 -11.92 -2.26 28.96
C PRO A 141 -11.81 -3.79 28.94
N PRO A 142 -11.04 -4.40 29.87
CA PRO A 142 -10.91 -5.86 29.95
C PRO A 142 -12.29 -6.52 30.02
N LYS A 143 -12.50 -7.59 29.23
CA LYS A 143 -13.79 -8.29 29.12
C LYS A 143 -14.29 -8.95 30.41
N ASP A 144 -13.54 -8.88 31.50
CA ASP A 144 -13.75 -9.66 32.72
C ASP A 144 -14.19 -8.80 33.92
N GLN A 145 -14.77 -7.61 33.70
CA GLN A 145 -15.25 -6.73 34.79
C GLN A 145 -16.78 -6.56 34.83
N GLU A 146 -17.54 -7.46 34.21
CA GLU A 146 -18.99 -7.59 34.39
C GLU A 146 -19.32 -8.89 35.13
N GLU A 147 -19.13 -8.88 36.46
CA GLU A 147 -19.79 -9.80 37.40
C GLU A 147 -20.62 -9.01 38.42
#